data_AF-A0A8H7RNB9-F1
#
_entry.id   AF-A0A8H7RNB9-F1
#
_cell.length_a   1.000
_cell.length_b   1.000
_cell.length_c   1.000
_cell.angle_alpha   90.00
_cell.angle_beta   90.00
_cell.angle_gamma   90.00
#
_symmetry.space_group_name_H-M   'P 1'
#
loop_
_entity.id
_entity.type
_entity.pdbx_description
1 polymer ?
#
loop_
_entity_poly.entity_id
_entity_poly.type
_entity_poly.pdbx_seq_one_letter_code
_entity_poly.pdbx_strand_id
1 'polypeptide(L)'
;MFKRILTCLMATIAMVFADQIYIYGPPSNGVYHPKDVMDIRYHVRSIGMTKIWQTSATLVHEPTNKTIDSFPTVSWNASSVNNTAHTTWTIPSGLSNGNYTLSIGGNVTRLCSRNSDGKAPFTQCRSTLFEFRSFSINNDTQSV
;
A
#
# COMPACT_ATOMS: atom_id res chain seq x y z
N MET A 1 9.62 -10.24 52.24
CA MET A 1 8.45 -10.43 51.35
C MET A 1 8.58 -9.54 50.12
N PHE A 2 9.41 -9.95 49.15
CA PHE A 2 9.59 -9.24 47.86
C PHE A 2 9.37 -10.27 46.75
N LYS A 3 8.12 -10.48 46.36
CA LYS A 3 7.78 -11.45 45.32
C LYS A 3 6.46 -11.01 44.68
N ARG A 4 6.50 -10.02 43.77
CA ARG A 4 5.39 -9.71 42.83
C ARG A 4 5.65 -8.61 41.79
N ILE A 5 6.91 -8.32 41.43
CA ILE A 5 7.19 -7.40 40.30
C ILE A 5 8.20 -8.06 39.38
N LEU A 6 7.80 -9.16 38.75
CA LEU A 6 8.52 -9.69 37.59
C LEU A 6 7.57 -10.46 36.67
N THR A 7 6.43 -9.83 36.34
CA THR A 7 5.72 -10.13 35.08
C THR A 7 6.33 -9.22 34.02
N CYS A 8 7.65 -9.38 33.84
CA CYS A 8 8.42 -8.68 32.83
C CYS A 8 7.91 -9.19 31.47
N LEU A 9 7.06 -8.39 30.82
CA LEU A 9 7.41 -7.81 29.52
C LEU A 9 8.09 -8.79 28.52
N MET A 10 7.56 -10.01 28.38
CA MET A 10 7.96 -10.98 27.35
C MET A 10 6.84 -11.19 26.32
N ALA A 11 6.03 -10.14 26.13
CA ALA A 11 5.30 -9.93 24.88
C ALA A 11 6.13 -8.99 24.00
N THR A 12 7.43 -9.27 23.83
CA THR A 12 8.23 -8.70 22.77
C THR A 12 7.69 -9.23 21.46
N ILE A 13 6.71 -8.51 20.93
CA ILE A 13 6.43 -8.26 19.53
C ILE A 13 7.21 -9.24 18.63
N ALA A 14 6.62 -10.40 18.37
CA ALA A 14 6.96 -11.13 17.16
C ALA A 14 6.54 -10.23 16.00
N MET A 15 7.41 -9.30 15.62
CA MET A 15 7.32 -8.63 14.32
C MET A 15 7.58 -9.74 13.31
N VAL A 16 6.51 -10.45 12.96
CA VAL A 16 6.52 -11.34 11.81
C VAL A 16 6.75 -10.40 10.64
N PHE A 17 7.99 -10.33 10.19
CA PHE A 17 8.30 -9.65 8.95
C PHE A 17 7.42 -10.30 7.86
N ALA A 18 6.58 -9.48 7.26
CA ALA A 18 5.75 -9.84 6.13
C ALA A 18 6.31 -9.13 4.90
N ASP A 19 6.11 -9.70 3.70
CA ASP A 19 6.33 -8.98 2.46
C ASP A 19 5.65 -7.59 2.54
N GLN A 20 6.32 -6.56 2.03
CA GLN A 20 5.91 -5.17 2.18
C GLN A 20 5.77 -4.50 0.82
N ILE A 21 4.88 -3.52 0.74
CA ILE A 21 4.74 -2.64 -0.41
C ILE A 21 5.30 -1.27 -0.01
N TYR A 22 6.22 -0.75 -0.82
CA TYR A 22 6.85 0.55 -0.61
C TYR A 22 6.49 1.49 -1.76
N ILE A 23 5.64 2.49 -1.49
CA ILE A 23 5.27 3.50 -2.48
C ILE A 23 6.34 4.60 -2.51
N TYR A 24 7.03 4.76 -3.63
CA TYR A 24 8.02 5.82 -3.87
C TYR A 24 7.40 7.08 -4.49
N GLY A 25 6.38 6.92 -5.32
CA GLY A 25 5.71 8.02 -6.01
C GLY A 25 4.19 7.78 -6.07
N PRO A 26 3.36 8.82 -5.89
CA PRO A 26 3.74 10.23 -5.65
C PRO A 26 4.26 10.48 -4.21
N PRO A 27 4.96 11.61 -3.96
CA PRO A 27 5.33 12.02 -2.61
C PRO A 27 4.10 12.20 -1.72
N SER A 28 4.25 11.88 -0.44
CA SER A 28 3.18 12.12 0.54
C SER A 28 2.90 13.61 0.64
N ASN A 29 1.62 13.98 0.62
CA ASN A 29 1.15 15.37 0.67
C ASN A 29 1.68 16.24 -0.48
N GLY A 30 2.06 15.63 -1.62
CA GLY A 30 2.37 16.37 -2.84
C GLY A 30 1.15 17.16 -3.30
N VAL A 31 1.39 18.31 -3.93
CA VAL A 31 0.33 19.13 -4.54
C VAL A 31 0.57 19.11 -6.05
N TYR A 32 -0.47 18.75 -6.79
CA TYR A 32 -0.43 18.65 -8.24
C TYR A 32 -1.54 19.48 -8.88
N HIS A 33 -1.37 19.77 -10.16
CA HIS A 33 -2.31 20.52 -10.98
C HIS A 33 -2.70 19.70 -12.22
N PRO A 34 -3.82 20.04 -12.86
CA PRO A 34 -4.14 19.49 -14.17
C PRO A 34 -2.97 19.63 -15.15
N LYS A 35 -2.74 18.56 -15.93
CA LYS A 35 -1.65 18.40 -16.90
C LYS A 35 -0.26 18.14 -16.31
N ASP A 36 -0.09 18.17 -14.99
CA ASP A 36 1.15 17.70 -14.37
C ASP A 36 1.38 16.23 -14.73
N VAL A 37 2.65 15.86 -14.88
CA VAL A 37 3.08 14.47 -15.07
C VAL A 37 3.52 13.91 -13.73
N MET A 38 2.79 12.93 -13.24
CA MET A 38 3.03 12.28 -11.96
C MET A 38 3.77 10.94 -12.15
N ASP A 39 4.86 10.73 -11.41
CA ASP A 39 5.51 9.41 -11.28
C ASP A 39 4.74 8.55 -10.27
N ILE A 40 4.26 7.39 -10.72
CA ILE A 40 3.59 6.40 -9.88
C ILE A 40 4.49 5.19 -9.81
N ARG A 41 5.06 4.95 -8.63
CA ARG A 41 6.07 3.91 -8.46
C ARG A 41 5.96 3.27 -7.10
N TYR A 42 5.99 1.95 -7.09
CA TYR A 42 6.11 1.19 -5.85
C TYR A 42 6.95 -0.06 -6.04
N HIS A 43 7.47 -0.57 -4.93
CA HIS A 43 8.30 -1.76 -4.87
C HIS A 43 7.72 -2.78 -3.89
N VAL A 44 7.72 -4.04 -4.30
CA VAL A 44 7.27 -5.17 -3.49
C VAL A 44 8.51 -5.86 -2.93
N ARG A 45 8.74 -5.71 -1.64
CA ARG A 45 9.88 -6.31 -0.96
C ARG A 45 9.46 -7.61 -0.31
N SER A 46 10.10 -8.71 -0.69
CA SER A 46 9.83 -9.98 -0.02
C SER A 46 10.57 -10.04 1.33
N ILE A 47 9.83 -10.19 2.43
CA ILE A 47 10.37 -10.32 3.78
C ILE A 47 9.55 -11.34 4.58
N GLY A 48 10.21 -12.41 5.02
CA GLY A 48 9.66 -13.35 6.00
C GLY A 48 8.64 -14.35 5.47
N MET A 49 7.56 -14.60 6.22
CA MET A 49 6.65 -15.76 6.03
C MET A 49 5.34 -15.42 5.28
N THR A 50 5.17 -14.16 4.88
CA THR A 50 4.04 -13.72 4.06
C THR A 50 4.53 -13.51 2.65
N LYS A 51 3.80 -13.99 1.64
CA LYS A 51 4.14 -13.82 0.23
C LYS A 51 3.08 -12.97 -0.47
N ILE A 52 3.48 -11.88 -1.13
CA ILE A 52 2.61 -11.11 -2.04
C ILE A 52 2.69 -11.75 -3.44
N TRP A 53 1.55 -12.09 -4.03
CA TRP A 53 1.50 -12.72 -5.35
C TRP A 53 1.27 -11.74 -6.49
N GLN A 54 0.45 -10.74 -6.24
CA GLN A 54 0.09 -9.71 -7.21
C GLN A 54 -0.38 -8.47 -6.48
N THR A 55 -0.21 -7.31 -7.12
CA THR A 55 -0.68 -6.02 -6.62
C THR A 55 -1.39 -5.24 -7.72
N SER A 56 -2.26 -4.32 -7.29
CA SER A 56 -2.94 -3.37 -8.17
C SER A 56 -3.08 -2.02 -7.47
N ALA A 57 -2.86 -0.95 -8.22
CA ALA A 57 -3.07 0.41 -7.77
C ALA A 57 -4.49 0.90 -8.10
N THR A 58 -5.09 1.64 -7.17
CA THR A 58 -6.32 2.41 -7.40
C THR A 58 -6.16 3.82 -6.85
N LEU A 59 -6.85 4.78 -7.46
CA LEU A 59 -6.86 6.17 -7.02
C LEU A 59 -8.29 6.59 -6.66
N VAL A 60 -8.47 7.12 -5.47
CA VAL A 60 -9.78 7.55 -4.95
C VAL A 60 -9.72 9.03 -4.59
N HIS A 61 -10.73 9.80 -5.02
CA HIS A 61 -10.96 11.15 -4.53
C HIS A 61 -11.66 11.07 -3.17
N GLU A 62 -10.97 11.47 -2.10
CA GLU A 62 -11.42 11.25 -0.72
C GLU A 62 -12.79 11.91 -0.42
N PRO A 63 -13.05 13.17 -0.81
CA PRO A 63 -14.31 13.84 -0.48
C PRO A 63 -15.55 13.16 -1.07
N THR A 64 -15.42 12.55 -2.26
CA THR A 64 -16.56 11.91 -2.94
C THR A 64 -16.50 10.39 -2.86
N ASN A 65 -15.42 9.83 -2.33
CA ASN A 65 -15.11 8.39 -2.33
C ASN A 65 -15.24 7.74 -3.73
N LYS A 66 -15.00 8.52 -4.80
CA LYS A 66 -15.08 8.03 -6.18
C LYS A 66 -13.71 7.57 -6.65
N THR A 67 -13.67 6.41 -7.29
CA THR A 67 -12.48 5.94 -8.00
C THR A 67 -12.28 6.76 -9.27
N ILE A 68 -11.03 7.03 -9.62
CA ILE A 68 -10.66 7.80 -10.81
C ILE A 68 -10.44 6.84 -11.98
N ASP A 69 -11.44 6.75 -12.86
CA ASP A 69 -11.44 5.81 -14.00
C ASP A 69 -10.31 6.08 -15.01
N SER A 70 -9.83 7.32 -15.08
CA SER A 70 -8.72 7.72 -15.94
C SER A 70 -7.34 7.43 -15.36
N PHE A 71 -7.27 6.87 -14.14
CA PHE A 71 -6.02 6.47 -13.52
C PHE A 71 -5.46 5.21 -14.22
N PRO A 72 -4.17 5.18 -14.58
CA PRO A 72 -3.61 4.08 -15.35
C PRO A 72 -3.55 2.79 -14.51
N THR A 73 -3.56 1.66 -15.20
CA THR A 73 -3.28 0.38 -14.56
C THR A 73 -1.82 0.32 -14.13
N VAL A 74 -1.57 0.15 -12.83
CA VAL A 74 -0.23 -0.05 -12.27
C VAL A 74 -0.25 -1.30 -11.40
N SER A 75 0.37 -2.37 -11.89
CA SER A 75 0.33 -3.68 -11.24
C SER A 75 1.71 -4.32 -11.22
N TRP A 76 1.88 -5.26 -10.30
CA TRP A 76 3.05 -6.13 -10.23
C TRP A 76 2.58 -7.57 -9.97
N ASN A 77 3.36 -8.55 -10.41
CA ASN A 77 3.11 -9.96 -10.11
C ASN A 77 4.42 -10.64 -9.72
N ALA A 78 4.33 -11.72 -8.93
CA ALA A 78 5.47 -12.45 -8.39
C ALA A 78 6.30 -13.20 -9.46
N SER A 79 5.82 -13.29 -10.70
CA SER A 79 6.60 -13.80 -11.85
C SER A 79 7.38 -12.71 -12.59
N SER A 80 7.21 -11.43 -12.22
CA SER A 80 7.92 -10.31 -12.81
C SER A 80 9.41 -10.41 -12.50
N VAL A 81 10.24 -10.08 -13.49
CA VAL A 81 11.71 -10.01 -13.33
C VAL A 81 12.10 -8.94 -12.31
N ASN A 82 11.34 -7.84 -12.28
CA ASN A 82 11.57 -6.73 -11.37
C ASN A 82 10.49 -6.67 -10.30
N ASN A 83 10.91 -6.39 -9.07
CA ASN A 83 10.04 -6.20 -7.91
C ASN A 83 9.39 -4.81 -7.83
N THR A 84 9.31 -4.11 -8.96
CA THR A 84 8.86 -2.72 -9.02
C THR A 84 7.77 -2.60 -10.06
N ALA A 85 6.69 -1.89 -9.73
CA ALA A 85 5.74 -1.38 -10.72
C ALA A 85 5.96 0.11 -10.88
N HIS A 86 5.89 0.56 -12.13
CA HIS A 86 6.18 1.95 -12.47
C HIS A 86 5.36 2.37 -13.69
N THR A 87 4.77 3.56 -13.62
CA THR A 87 4.26 4.28 -14.76
C THR A 87 4.31 5.79 -14.50
N THR A 88 3.99 6.56 -15.52
CA THR A 88 3.69 7.98 -15.38
C THR A 88 2.23 8.24 -15.74
N TRP A 89 1.61 9.20 -15.07
CA TRP A 89 0.25 9.62 -15.36
C TRP A 89 0.18 11.13 -15.56
N THR A 90 -0.35 11.55 -16.71
CA THR A 90 -0.69 12.96 -16.93
C THR A 90 -2.07 13.22 -16.34
N ILE A 91 -2.14 14.12 -15.36
CA ILE A 91 -3.39 14.41 -14.65
C ILE A 91 -4.38 15.06 -15.63
N PRO A 92 -5.56 14.48 -15.86
CA PRO A 92 -6.52 15.04 -16.79
C PRO A 92 -7.12 16.34 -16.25
N SER A 93 -7.44 17.26 -17.17
CA SER A 93 -8.26 18.42 -16.83
C SER A 93 -9.68 17.98 -16.47
N GLY A 94 -10.24 18.53 -15.39
CA GLY A 94 -11.61 18.26 -14.95
C GLY A 94 -11.75 17.35 -13.74
N LEU A 95 -10.64 16.87 -13.16
CA LEU A 95 -10.68 16.31 -11.81
C LEU A 95 -11.05 17.39 -10.79
N SER A 96 -11.81 17.03 -9.76
CA SER A 96 -12.21 17.97 -8.70
C SER A 96 -11.03 18.35 -7.82
N ASN A 97 -11.06 19.56 -7.25
CA ASN A 97 -10.08 19.94 -6.23
C ASN A 97 -10.28 19.07 -4.99
N GLY A 98 -9.18 18.59 -4.41
CA GLY A 98 -9.24 17.86 -3.15
C GLY A 98 -8.08 16.91 -2.92
N ASN A 99 -8.23 16.13 -1.87
CA ASN A 99 -7.30 15.06 -1.53
C ASN A 99 -7.65 13.78 -2.29
N TYR A 100 -6.59 13.09 -2.67
CA TYR A 100 -6.62 11.83 -3.38
C TYR A 100 -5.77 10.83 -2.62
N THR A 101 -6.31 9.62 -2.44
CA THR A 101 -5.56 8.48 -1.88
C THR A 101 -5.27 7.48 -2.99
N LEU A 102 -3.98 7.27 -3.25
CA LEU A 102 -3.46 6.11 -3.97
C LEU A 102 -3.43 4.93 -3.02
N SER A 103 -4.09 3.84 -3.38
CA SER A 103 -4.07 2.57 -2.66
C SER A 103 -3.39 1.51 -3.52
N ILE A 104 -2.42 0.81 -2.96
CA ILE A 104 -1.84 -0.39 -3.56
C ILE A 104 -2.33 -1.59 -2.75
N GLY A 105 -3.24 -2.35 -3.34
CA GLY A 105 -3.74 -3.61 -2.77
C GLY A 105 -2.92 -4.79 -3.28
N GLY A 106 -2.63 -5.76 -2.42
CA GLY A 106 -1.89 -6.97 -2.76
C GLY A 106 -2.53 -8.23 -2.21
N ASN A 107 -2.65 -9.26 -3.05
CA ASN A 107 -3.09 -10.58 -2.59
C ASN A 107 -1.93 -11.31 -1.94
N VAL A 108 -2.12 -11.73 -0.68
CA VAL A 108 -1.06 -12.34 0.11
C VAL A 108 -1.42 -13.72 0.63
N THR A 109 -0.41 -14.57 0.76
CA THR A 109 -0.50 -15.82 1.53
C THR A 109 0.42 -15.74 2.73
N ARG A 110 -0.06 -16.11 3.92
CA ARG A 110 0.74 -16.16 5.16
C ARG A 110 0.49 -17.45 5.91
N LEU A 111 1.42 -17.83 6.79
CA LEU A 111 1.18 -18.91 7.74
C LEU A 111 0.18 -18.47 8.82
N CYS A 112 -0.77 -19.35 9.14
CA CYS A 112 -1.79 -19.16 10.16
C CYS A 112 -2.00 -20.48 10.93
N SER A 113 -2.36 -20.42 12.22
CA SER A 113 -2.74 -21.63 12.96
C SER A 113 -4.01 -22.22 12.35
N ARG A 114 -4.00 -23.54 12.12
CA ARG A 114 -5.18 -24.28 11.63
C ARG A 114 -6.36 -24.17 12.58
N ASN A 115 -6.09 -24.04 13.89
CA ASN A 115 -7.10 -23.97 14.94
C ASN A 115 -7.39 -22.54 15.42
N SER A 116 -6.82 -21.52 14.76
CA SER A 116 -6.95 -20.10 15.13
C SER A 116 -6.49 -19.78 16.57
N ASP A 117 -5.64 -20.62 17.16
CA ASP A 117 -5.14 -20.51 18.54
C ASP A 117 -3.68 -20.02 18.61
N GLY A 118 -3.09 -19.68 17.47
CA GLY A 118 -1.69 -19.29 17.34
C GLY A 118 -0.68 -20.44 17.48
N LYS A 119 -1.13 -21.70 17.58
CA LYS A 119 -0.27 -22.88 17.75
C LYS A 119 -0.24 -23.75 16.49
N ALA A 120 0.76 -24.63 16.43
CA ALA A 120 0.81 -25.67 15.41
C ALA A 120 -0.41 -26.61 15.51
N PRO A 121 -0.86 -27.22 14.39
CA PRO A 121 -0.28 -27.14 13.05
C PRO A 121 -0.61 -25.83 12.32
N PHE A 122 0.32 -25.34 11.51
CA PHE A 122 0.14 -24.15 10.67
C PHE A 122 -0.28 -24.54 9.25
N THR A 123 -1.07 -23.68 8.61
CA THR A 123 -1.49 -23.78 7.21
C THR A 123 -1.28 -22.45 6.49
N GLN A 124 -1.43 -22.42 5.16
CA GLN A 124 -1.39 -21.19 4.36
C GLN A 124 -2.78 -20.56 4.29
N CYS A 125 -2.91 -19.36 4.86
CA CYS A 125 -4.10 -18.53 4.74
C CYS A 125 -3.91 -17.44 3.68
N ARG A 126 -4.98 -17.14 2.95
CA ARG A 126 -5.05 -15.98 2.06
C ARG A 126 -5.49 -14.74 2.83
N SER A 127 -4.99 -13.58 2.43
CA SER A 127 -5.41 -12.28 2.94
C SER A 127 -5.09 -11.19 1.90
N THR A 128 -5.35 -9.94 2.25
CA THR A 128 -5.02 -8.78 1.42
C THR A 128 -4.21 -7.80 2.26
N LEU A 129 -3.15 -7.27 1.66
CA LEU A 129 -2.35 -6.18 2.21
C LEU A 129 -2.72 -4.90 1.45
N PHE A 130 -2.76 -3.77 2.15
CA PHE A 130 -2.93 -2.46 1.53
C PHE A 130 -1.86 -1.51 2.03
N GLU A 131 -1.37 -0.69 1.12
CA GLU A 131 -0.53 0.47 1.42
C GLU A 131 -1.08 1.70 0.73
N PHE A 132 -0.96 2.85 1.39
CA PHE A 132 -1.64 4.07 0.99
C PHE A 132 -0.69 5.26 0.86
N ARG A 133 -1.04 6.17 -0.04
CA ARG A 133 -0.35 7.45 -0.21
C ARG A 133 -1.36 8.53 -0.55
N SER A 134 -1.37 9.60 0.24
CA SER A 134 -2.26 10.73 0.02
C SER A 134 -1.51 11.91 -0.59
N PHE A 135 -2.18 12.63 -1.49
CA PHE A 135 -1.72 13.86 -2.13
C PHE A 135 -2.94 14.71 -2.53
N SER A 136 -2.74 15.95 -2.95
CA SER A 136 -3.83 16.81 -3.41
C SER A 136 -3.68 17.20 -4.87
N ILE A 137 -4.83 17.40 -5.53
CA ILE A 137 -4.91 18.02 -6.85
C ILE A 137 -5.66 19.34 -6.68
N ASN A 138 -5.07 20.42 -7.17
CA ASN A 138 -5.66 21.74 -7.18
C ASN A 138 -5.72 22.29 -8.62
N ASN A 139 -6.91 22.72 -9.03
CA ASN A 139 -7.17 23.35 -10.33
C ASN A 139 -6.86 24.85 -10.35
N ASP A 140 -6.42 25.44 -9.24
CA ASP A 140 -5.97 26.82 -9.24
C ASP A 140 -4.84 26.96 -10.27
N THR A 141 -5.08 27.78 -11.29
CA THR A 141 -4.08 28.12 -12.30
C THR A 141 -2.85 28.63 -11.57
N GLN A 142 -1.69 27.99 -11.77
CA GLN A 142 -0.41 28.62 -11.44
C GLN A 142 -0.40 29.98 -12.13
N SER A 143 -0.50 31.03 -11.33
CA SER A 143 -0.28 32.39 -11.78
C SER A 143 1.22 32.47 -12.08
N VAL A 144 1.56 32.31 -13.35
CA VAL A 144 2.87 32.69 -13.88
C VAL A 144 2.82 34.17 -14.22
#